data_AF-A0A1Q4A9E7-F1
#
_entry.id   AF-A0A1Q4A9E7-F1
#
_cell.length_a   1.000
_cell.length_b   1.000
_cell.length_c   1.000
_cell.angle_alpha   90.00
_cell.angle_beta   90.00
_cell.angle_gamma   90.00
#
_symmetry.space_group_name_H-M   'P 1'
#
loop_
_entity.id
_entity.type
_entity.pdbx_description
1 polymer ?
#
loop_
_entity_poly.entity_id
_entity_poly.type
_entity_poly.pdbx_seq_one_letter_code
_entity_poly.pdbx_strand_id
1 'polypeptide(L)'
;MSALPTYEGFKKNAPSVIFCCGLLAILLVQARNKWTNDAIPIRSVDAVGATVKSVQWDKSPVIYVLALDDGSLVLVEDERPRLIGSRVGIERVTRANDFVFYRFAD
;
A
#
# COMPACT_ATOMS: atom_id res chain seq x y z
N MET A 1 -15.48 -44.64 -0.42
CA MET A 1 -14.88 -44.55 0.92
C MET A 1 -13.83 -43.45 0.89
N SER A 2 -14.14 -42.27 1.42
CA SER A 2 -13.16 -41.19 1.54
C SER A 2 -12.16 -41.59 2.61
N ALA A 3 -10.90 -41.84 2.21
CA ALA A 3 -9.82 -42.09 3.15
C ALA A 3 -9.70 -40.88 4.07
N LEU A 4 -9.99 -41.06 5.36
CA LEU A 4 -9.72 -40.04 6.37
C LEU A 4 -8.21 -39.79 6.37
N PRO A 5 -7.76 -38.53 6.36
CA PRO A 5 -6.34 -38.23 6.29
C PRO A 5 -5.63 -38.86 7.48
N THR A 6 -4.60 -39.67 7.20
CA THR A 6 -3.74 -40.26 8.24
C THR A 6 -2.99 -39.16 8.98
N TYR A 7 -2.82 -39.33 10.30
CA TYR A 7 -2.11 -38.38 11.17
C TYR A 7 -0.72 -37.98 10.62
N GLU A 8 0.01 -38.93 10.04
CA GLU A 8 1.30 -38.69 9.37
C GLU A 8 1.19 -37.74 8.15
N GLY A 9 0.11 -37.85 7.37
CA GLY A 9 -0.17 -36.94 6.26
C GLY A 9 -0.49 -35.52 6.74
N PHE A 10 -1.18 -35.39 7.87
CA PHE A 10 -1.45 -34.09 8.48
C PHE A 10 -0.18 -33.46 9.03
N LYS A 11 0.65 -34.22 9.75
CA LYS A 11 1.92 -33.75 10.34
C LYS A 11 2.92 -33.30 9.27
N LYS A 12 3.00 -34.00 8.13
CA LYS A 12 3.86 -33.63 7.00
C LYS A 12 3.46 -32.30 6.34
N ASN A 13 2.16 -32.00 6.30
CA ASN A 13 1.62 -30.79 5.68
C ASN A 13 1.42 -29.63 6.66
N ALA A 14 1.44 -29.90 7.97
CA ALA A 14 1.18 -28.91 9.02
C ALA A 14 2.06 -27.64 8.91
N PRO A 15 3.38 -27.71 8.62
CA PRO A 15 4.19 -26.51 8.44
C PRO A 15 3.71 -25.62 7.28
N SER A 16 3.32 -26.24 6.17
CA SER A 16 2.79 -25.53 4.99
C SER A 16 1.44 -24.88 5.30
N VAL A 17 0.55 -25.59 6.01
CA VAL A 17 -0.75 -25.04 6.43
C VAL A 17 -0.56 -23.86 7.39
N ILE A 18 0.32 -23.99 8.39
CA ILE A 18 0.62 -22.91 9.33
C ILE A 18 1.17 -21.68 8.59
N PHE A 19 2.08 -21.91 7.64
CA PHE A 19 2.65 -20.83 6.83
C PHE A 19 1.58 -20.13 5.98
N CYS A 20 0.74 -20.89 5.27
CA CYS A 20 -0.36 -20.33 4.48
C CYS A 20 -1.37 -19.56 5.35
N CYS A 21 -1.78 -20.11 6.49
CA CYS A 21 -2.68 -19.44 7.43
C CYS A 21 -2.05 -18.15 7.99
N GLY A 22 -0.75 -18.18 8.30
CA GLY A 22 -0.01 -17.00 8.76
C GLY A 22 0.03 -15.90 7.71
N LEU A 23 0.39 -16.23 6.47
CA LEU A 23 0.37 -15.26 5.36
C LEU A 23 -1.02 -14.69 5.13
N LEU A 24 -2.06 -15.53 5.15
CA LEU A 24 -3.44 -15.09 4.97
C LEU A 24 -3.88 -14.14 6.09
N ALA A 25 -3.54 -14.43 7.34
CA ALA A 25 -3.85 -13.57 8.48
C ALA A 25 -3.21 -12.18 8.35
N ILE A 26 -1.94 -12.11 7.91
CA ILE A 26 -1.27 -10.83 7.65
C ILE A 26 -1.99 -10.04 6.57
N LEU A 27 -2.33 -10.68 5.45
CA LEU A 27 -3.06 -10.03 4.35
C LEU A 27 -4.44 -9.51 4.80
N LEU A 28 -5.17 -10.29 5.62
CA LEU A 28 -6.47 -9.89 6.17
C LEU A 28 -6.36 -8.68 7.10
N VAL A 29 -5.35 -8.64 7.97
CA VAL A 29 -5.13 -7.48 8.86
C VAL A 29 -4.81 -6.23 8.04
N GLN A 30 -3.95 -6.35 7.02
CA GLN A 30 -3.60 -5.22 6.15
C GLN A 30 -4.82 -4.71 5.38
N ALA A 31 -5.63 -5.61 4.81
CA ALA A 31 -6.86 -5.25 4.10
C ALA A 31 -7.87 -4.57 5.04
N ARG A 32 -8.08 -5.11 6.24
CA ARG A 32 -8.97 -4.52 7.24
C ARG A 32 -8.51 -3.12 7.64
N ASN A 33 -7.21 -2.92 7.87
CA ASN A 33 -6.66 -1.62 8.23
C ASN A 33 -6.87 -0.59 7.11
N LYS A 34 -6.62 -1.00 5.86
CA LYS A 34 -6.87 -0.15 4.69
C LYS A 34 -8.35 0.26 4.62
N TRP A 35 -9.28 -0.70 4.70
CA TRP A 35 -10.72 -0.40 4.67
C TRP A 35 -11.18 0.50 5.80
N THR A 36 -10.64 0.27 7.01
CA THR A 36 -10.96 1.10 8.17
C THR A 36 -10.50 2.54 7.93
N ASN A 37 -9.30 2.75 7.37
CA ASN A 37 -8.79 4.08 7.05
C ASN A 37 -9.54 4.76 5.90
N ASP A 38 -9.97 3.99 4.89
CA ASP A 38 -10.71 4.52 3.73
C ASP A 38 -12.10 5.03 4.11
N ALA A 39 -12.74 4.37 5.09
CA ALA A 39 -14.06 4.76 5.61
C ALA A 39 -14.00 6.02 6.50
N ILE A 40 -12.81 6.43 6.96
CA ILE A 40 -12.66 7.58 7.85
C ILE A 40 -12.68 8.88 7.03
N PRO A 41 -13.42 9.91 7.47
CA PRO A 41 -13.47 11.18 6.77
C PRO A 41 -12.09 11.84 6.62
N ILE A 42 -11.91 12.55 5.51
CA ILE A 42 -10.75 13.42 5.30
C ILE A 42 -10.89 14.64 6.21
N ARG A 43 -9.84 14.93 6.99
CA ARG A 43 -9.79 16.08 7.90
C ARG A 43 -9.11 17.28 7.25
N SER A 44 -8.00 17.07 6.54
CA SER A 44 -7.30 18.12 5.81
C SER A 44 -6.68 17.61 4.52
N VAL A 45 -6.50 18.53 3.59
CA VAL A 45 -5.78 18.33 2.34
C VAL A 45 -4.84 19.53 2.20
N ASP A 46 -3.54 19.26 2.24
CA ASP A 46 -2.50 20.29 2.21
C ASP A 46 -1.68 20.12 0.93
N ALA A 47 -1.47 21.22 0.19
CA ALA A 47 -0.64 21.19 -1.01
C ALA A 47 0.85 21.18 -0.64
N VAL A 48 1.61 20.24 -1.20
CA VAL A 48 3.04 20.05 -0.95
C VAL A 48 3.79 19.96 -2.27
N GLY A 49 4.92 20.64 -2.38
CA GLY A 49 5.83 20.49 -3.50
C GLY A 49 6.64 19.20 -3.39
N ALA A 50 6.78 18.49 -4.50
CA ALA A 50 7.61 17.30 -4.59
C ALA A 50 8.33 17.22 -5.95
N THR A 51 9.42 16.46 -6.01
CA THR A 51 10.17 16.17 -7.23
C THR A 51 10.11 14.68 -7.52
N VAL A 52 9.75 14.32 -8.75
CA VAL A 52 9.73 12.91 -9.18
C VAL A 52 11.17 12.40 -9.26
N LYS A 53 11.54 11.41 -8.45
CA LYS A 53 12.91 10.84 -8.44
C LYS A 53 13.00 9.59 -9.28
N SER A 54 12.01 8.72 -9.18
CA SER A 54 11.96 7.51 -9.97
C SER A 54 10.52 7.02 -10.06
N VAL A 55 10.34 5.99 -10.86
CA VAL A 55 9.04 5.43 -11.17
C VAL A 55 9.19 3.94 -11.40
N GLN A 56 8.27 3.20 -10.82
CA GLN A 56 8.16 1.76 -10.91
C GLN A 56 6.95 1.42 -11.79
N TRP A 57 7.24 1.11 -13.05
CA TRP A 57 6.25 0.80 -14.10
C TRP A 57 5.85 -0.68 -14.14
N ASP A 58 6.41 -1.53 -13.29
CA ASP A 58 6.11 -2.97 -13.25
C ASP A 58 4.74 -3.28 -12.62
N LYS A 59 4.08 -2.26 -12.05
CA LYS A 59 2.78 -2.34 -11.38
C LYS A 59 1.81 -1.33 -11.96
N SER A 60 0.54 -1.73 -12.00
CA SER A 60 -0.60 -0.83 -12.26
C SER A 60 -1.46 -0.80 -10.98
N PRO A 61 -1.70 0.38 -10.38
CA PRO A 61 -1.25 1.72 -10.81
C PRO A 61 0.26 1.93 -10.71
N VAL A 62 0.79 2.88 -11.49
CA VAL A 62 2.23 3.18 -11.56
C VAL A 62 2.67 3.84 -10.25
N ILE A 63 3.73 3.34 -9.64
CA ILE A 63 4.24 3.87 -8.37
C ILE A 63 5.39 4.84 -8.65
N TYR A 64 5.25 6.08 -8.17
CA TYR A 64 6.29 7.11 -8.24
C TYR A 64 6.97 7.26 -6.90
N VAL A 65 8.30 7.35 -6.92
CA VAL A 65 9.10 7.79 -5.78
C VAL A 65 9.26 9.30 -5.90
N LEU A 66 8.70 10.05 -4.97
CA LEU A 66 8.77 11.50 -4.93
C LEU A 66 9.63 11.96 -3.75
N ALA A 67 10.47 12.96 -3.98
CA ALA A 67 11.14 13.70 -2.92
C ALA A 67 10.34 14.95 -2.59
N LEU A 68 9.81 15.04 -1.37
CA LEU A 68 9.18 16.25 -0.87
C LEU A 68 10.20 17.39 -0.74
N ASP A 69 9.71 18.62 -0.71
CA ASP A 69 10.55 19.81 -0.52
C ASP A 69 11.33 19.80 0.82
N ASP A 70 10.85 19.04 1.82
CA ASP A 70 11.54 18.82 3.10
C ASP A 70 12.65 17.73 3.05
N GLY A 71 12.83 17.09 1.88
CA GLY A 71 13.80 16.02 1.65
C GLY A 71 13.29 14.61 1.91
N SER A 72 12.07 14.44 2.44
CA SER A 72 11.46 13.13 2.67
C SER A 72 11.12 12.43 1.36
N LEU A 73 11.22 11.10 1.33
CA LEU A 73 10.81 10.29 0.19
C LEU A 73 9.45 9.65 0.44
N VAL A 74 8.54 9.76 -0.52
CA VAL A 74 7.20 9.18 -0.46
C VAL A 74 6.91 8.37 -1.71
N LEU A 75 6.05 7.35 -1.57
CA LEU A 75 5.52 6.57 -2.68
C LEU A 75 4.11 7.04 -2.97
N VAL A 76 3.85 7.38 -4.24
CA VAL A 76 2.54 7.83 -4.70
C VAL A 76 2.15 7.06 -5.93
N GLU A 77 0.92 6.52 -5.92
CA GLU A 77 0.32 5.87 -7.08
C GLU A 77 -0.32 6.93 -7.98
N ASP A 78 -0.09 6.83 -9.28
CA ASP A 78 -0.80 7.62 -10.31
C ASP A 78 -1.03 6.75 -11.55
N GLU A 79 -2.14 6.99 -12.23
CA GLU A 79 -2.42 6.37 -13.53
C GLU A 79 -1.81 7.20 -14.67
N ARG A 80 -1.58 8.50 -14.44
CA ARG A 80 -1.03 9.40 -15.46
C ARG A 80 0.50 9.32 -15.48
N PRO A 81 1.12 9.31 -16.68
CA PRO A 81 2.57 9.36 -16.79
C PRO A 81 3.10 10.71 -16.28
N ARG A 82 4.08 10.69 -15.37
CA ARG A 82 4.78 11.87 -14.86
C ARG A 82 6.24 11.85 -15.27
N LEU A 83 6.78 13.02 -15.60
CA LEU A 83 8.17 13.16 -16.01
C LEU A 83 9.12 13.01 -14.80
N ILE A 84 10.07 12.10 -14.90
CA ILE A 84 11.14 11.95 -13.88
C ILE A 84 11.99 13.22 -13.85
N GLY A 85 12.31 13.69 -12.65
CA GLY A 85 13.05 14.93 -12.41
C GLY A 85 12.18 16.18 -12.43
N SER A 86 10.90 16.08 -12.78
CA SER A 86 10.00 17.23 -12.77
C SER A 86 9.53 17.56 -11.34
N ARG A 87 9.32 18.86 -11.09
CA ARG A 87 8.67 19.33 -9.87
C ARG A 87 7.15 19.29 -10.07
N VAL A 88 6.46 18.70 -9.11
CA VAL A 88 5.02 18.45 -9.12
C VAL A 88 4.41 18.95 -7.81
N GLY A 89 3.19 19.46 -7.87
CA GLY A 89 2.36 19.66 -6.68
C GLY A 89 1.63 18.37 -6.35
N ILE A 90 1.72 17.92 -5.10
CA ILE A 90 0.96 16.79 -4.58
C ILE A 90 0.12 17.23 -3.38
N GLU A 91 -0.87 16.41 -3.05
CA GLU A 91 -1.71 16.60 -1.88
C GLU A 91 -1.26 15.67 -0.76
N ARG A 92 -0.98 16.24 0.40
CA ARG A 92 -0.91 15.51 1.66
C ARG A 92 -2.31 15.44 2.25
N VAL A 93 -2.89 14.25 2.26
CA VAL A 93 -4.23 14.02 2.79
C VAL A 93 -4.11 13.47 4.20
N THR A 94 -4.71 14.17 5.16
CA THR A 94 -4.79 13.73 6.55
C THR A 94 -6.23 13.34 6.87
N ARG A 95 -6.43 12.09 7.29
CA ARG A 95 -7.73 11.57 7.76
C ARG A 95 -7.97 11.94 9.21
N ALA A 96 -9.21 11.83 9.68
CA ALA A 96 -9.58 12.18 11.06
C ALA A 96 -8.91 11.30 12.14
N ASN A 97 -8.37 10.13 11.79
CA ASN A 97 -7.57 9.27 12.66
C ASN A 97 -6.05 9.50 12.53
N ASP A 98 -5.65 10.67 12.03
CA ASP A 98 -4.26 11.07 11.79
C ASP A 98 -3.50 10.18 10.78
N PHE A 99 -4.21 9.32 10.04
CA PHE A 99 -3.63 8.62 8.90
C PHE A 99 -3.30 9.61 7.78
N VAL A 100 -2.04 9.63 7.36
CA VAL A 100 -1.53 10.51 6.31
C VAL A 100 -1.15 9.69 5.09
N PHE A 101 -1.60 10.13 3.93
CA PHE A 101 -1.16 9.60 2.64
C PHE A 101 -0.98 10.74 1.63
N TYR A 102 -0.23 10.46 0.57
CA TYR A 102 0.07 11.42 -0.48
C TYR A 102 -0.56 10.97 -1.79
N ARG A 103 -1.08 11.92 -2.56
CA ARG A 103 -1.62 11.68 -3.91
C ARG A 103 -1.30 12.85 -4.82
N PHE A 104 -1.30 12.65 -6.12
CA PHE A 104 -1.29 13.78 -7.05
C PHE A 104 -2.61 14.55 -6.94
N ALA A 105 -2.54 15.87 -7.09
CA ALA A 105 -3.74 16.65 -7.36
C ALA A 105 -4.28 16.29 -8.76
N ASP A 106 -5.59 16.09 -8.87
CA ASP A 106 -6.27 15.70 -10.13
C ASP A 106 -6.26 16.80 -11.20
#